data_AF-A0A957RNE8-F1
#
_entry.id   AF-A0A957RNE8-F1
#
_cell.length_a   1.000
_cell.length_b   1.000
_cell.length_c   1.000
_cell.angle_alpha   90.00
_cell.angle_beta   90.00
_cell.angle_gamma   90.00
#
_symmetry.space_group_name_H-M   'P 1'
#
loop_
_entity.id
_entity.type
_entity.pdbx_description
1 polymer ?
#
loop_
_entity_poly.entity_id
_entity_poly.type
_entity_poly.pdbx_seq_one_letter_code
_entity_poly.pdbx_strand_id
1 'polypeptide(L)'
;MMLPLTGAGIVNGAIYQDWGFGLGLVTGGVAGILVTPDIDHHVVTVEEVRFYQVGRVAGVLWQWLWAGYEMFVPHRGISHWPIIGTLTRVLYLAIMGRLALWVVAGMAGDLCSLTGCEVPPTTLGAMWEILVIFHRFWFGVFVGWATQDLGHILFDLPPLMLAAVFGLVAVLVVVFFFNI
;
A
#
# COMPACT_ATOMS: atom_id res chain seq x y z
N MET A 1 39.20 -12.81 -1.01
CA MET A 1 38.82 -14.15 -0.50
C MET A 1 37.31 -14.13 -0.33
N MET A 2 36.55 -14.64 -1.31
CA MET A 2 35.08 -14.72 -1.26
C MET A 2 34.69 -15.99 -0.50
N LEU A 3 33.94 -15.85 0.59
CA LEU A 3 33.35 -16.98 1.30
C LEU A 3 32.20 -17.56 0.45
N PRO A 4 32.07 -18.90 0.35
CA PRO A 4 30.97 -19.51 -0.35
C PRO A 4 29.67 -19.28 0.42
N LEU A 5 28.73 -18.56 -0.20
CA LEU A 5 27.34 -18.47 0.24
C LEU A 5 26.74 -19.88 0.18
N THR A 6 26.71 -20.57 1.32
CA THR A 6 25.98 -21.83 1.47
C THR A 6 24.49 -21.54 1.26
N GLY A 7 23.79 -22.39 0.50
CA GLY A 7 22.39 -22.19 0.12
C GLY A 7 21.42 -22.00 1.31
N ALA A 8 21.81 -22.37 2.53
CA ALA A 8 21.06 -22.11 3.76
C ALA A 8 21.00 -20.61 4.14
N GLY A 9 22.01 -19.81 3.77
CA GLY A 9 22.01 -18.36 3.98
C GLY A 9 21.06 -17.60 3.04
N ILE A 10 20.82 -18.14 1.84
CA ILE A 10 19.92 -17.53 0.85
C ILE A 10 18.45 -17.72 1.25
N VAL A 11 18.10 -18.89 1.81
CA VAL A 11 16.72 -19.19 2.23
C VAL A 11 16.36 -18.49 3.55
N ASN A 12 17.29 -18.41 4.52
CA ASN A 12 17.07 -17.59 5.73
C ASN A 12 17.09 -16.08 5.43
N GLY A 13 17.88 -15.64 4.44
CA GLY A 13 17.84 -14.25 3.97
C GLY A 13 16.46 -13.88 3.41
N ALA A 14 15.90 -14.70 2.52
CA ALA A 14 14.63 -14.37 1.86
C ALA A 14 13.42 -14.25 2.82
N ILE A 15 13.36 -15.06 3.87
CA ILE A 15 12.21 -15.06 4.81
C ILE A 15 12.32 -13.93 5.86
N TYR A 16 13.54 -13.54 6.26
CA TYR A 16 13.75 -12.42 7.20
C TYR A 16 13.94 -11.05 6.50
N GLN A 17 14.22 -11.00 5.19
CA GLN A 17 14.52 -9.75 4.47
C GLN A 17 13.31 -9.04 3.84
N ASP A 18 12.11 -9.61 3.90
CA ASP A 18 10.90 -8.99 3.32
C ASP A 18 9.89 -8.49 4.36
N TRP A 19 10.38 -8.11 5.55
CA TRP A 19 9.58 -7.43 6.57
C TRP A 19 8.85 -6.20 6.02
N GLY A 20 9.46 -5.47 5.07
CA GLY A 20 8.81 -4.34 4.38
C GLY A 20 7.53 -4.76 3.66
N PHE A 21 7.57 -5.86 2.90
CA PHE A 21 6.38 -6.40 2.23
C PHE A 21 5.33 -6.88 3.24
N GLY A 22 5.73 -7.60 4.28
CA GLY A 22 4.80 -8.07 5.32
C GLY A 22 4.08 -6.94 6.06
N LEU A 23 4.82 -5.90 6.46
CA LEU A 23 4.25 -4.68 7.04
C LEU A 23 3.33 -3.98 6.05
N GLY A 24 3.74 -3.93 4.78
CA GLY A 24 2.92 -3.41 3.69
C GLY A 24 1.59 -4.15 3.60
N LEU A 25 1.60 -5.48 3.60
CA LEU A 25 0.41 -6.32 3.47
C LEU A 25 -0.58 -6.10 4.61
N VAL A 26 -0.11 -6.06 5.86
CA VAL A 26 -0.97 -5.76 7.03
C VAL A 26 -1.53 -4.33 6.92
N THR A 27 -0.68 -3.36 6.57
CA THR A 27 -1.09 -1.96 6.41
C THR A 27 -2.11 -1.82 5.29
N GLY A 28 -1.94 -2.51 4.17
CA GLY A 28 -2.88 -2.54 3.05
C GLY A 28 -4.22 -3.14 3.43
N GLY A 29 -4.22 -4.25 4.18
CA GLY A 29 -5.46 -4.86 4.68
C GLY A 29 -6.24 -3.93 5.62
N VAL A 30 -5.54 -3.23 6.52
CA VAL A 30 -6.18 -2.22 7.39
C VAL A 30 -6.62 -1.00 6.58
N ALA A 31 -5.80 -0.53 5.65
CA ALA A 31 -6.10 0.61 4.79
C ALA A 31 -7.36 0.36 3.95
N GLY A 32 -7.56 -0.84 3.41
CA GLY A 32 -8.77 -1.17 2.65
C GLY A 32 -10.06 -1.14 3.47
N ILE A 33 -9.98 -1.29 4.79
CA ILE A 33 -11.12 -1.12 5.70
C ILE A 33 -11.39 0.37 5.96
N LEU A 34 -10.34 1.18 6.03
CA LEU A 34 -10.43 2.59 6.40
C LEU A 34 -10.63 3.53 5.19
N VAL A 35 -10.15 3.13 4.02
CA VAL A 35 -10.16 3.91 2.80
C VAL A 35 -11.11 3.27 1.81
N THR A 36 -12.32 3.81 1.77
CA THR A 36 -13.37 3.36 0.85
C THR A 36 -13.38 4.20 -0.43
N PRO A 37 -14.09 3.77 -1.48
CA PRO A 37 -14.33 4.60 -2.64
C PRO A 37 -15.15 5.87 -2.41
N ASP A 38 -15.68 6.08 -1.20
CA ASP A 38 -16.47 7.27 -0.90
C ASP A 38 -15.65 8.44 -0.34
N ILE A 39 -14.36 8.23 -0.06
CA ILE A 39 -13.52 9.26 0.54
C ILE A 39 -13.00 10.31 -0.45
N ASP A 40 -13.16 10.06 -1.76
CA ASP A 40 -12.75 10.96 -2.83
C ASP A 40 -13.89 11.92 -3.23
N HIS A 41 -14.78 12.24 -2.29
CA HIS A 41 -15.97 13.05 -2.50
C HIS A 41 -15.87 14.43 -1.83
N HIS A 42 -16.22 15.48 -2.56
CA HIS A 42 -16.26 16.88 -2.08
C HIS A 42 -17.17 17.17 -0.87
N VAL A 43 -18.00 16.22 -0.45
CA VAL A 43 -18.91 16.38 0.69
C VAL A 43 -18.43 15.50 1.83
N VAL A 44 -18.48 16.06 3.05
CA VAL A 44 -18.13 15.34 4.27
C VAL A 44 -18.94 14.05 4.40
N THR A 45 -18.25 12.91 4.31
CA THR A 45 -18.85 11.58 4.43
C THR A 45 -18.85 11.08 5.87
N VAL A 46 -19.56 9.98 6.13
CA VAL A 46 -19.61 9.35 7.46
C VAL A 46 -18.22 8.87 7.88
N GLU A 47 -17.43 8.44 6.91
CA GLU A 47 -16.07 7.96 7.02
C GLU A 47 -15.14 9.09 7.47
N GLU A 48 -15.28 10.28 6.88
CA GLU A 48 -14.54 11.46 7.32
C GLU A 48 -14.88 11.87 8.76
N VAL A 49 -16.17 11.79 9.14
CA VAL A 49 -16.61 12.09 10.51
C VAL A 49 -15.93 11.16 11.52
N ARG A 50 -15.64 9.90 11.18
CA ARG A 50 -14.88 8.98 12.07
C ARG A 50 -13.47 9.50 12.35
N PHE A 51 -12.79 10.10 11.38
CA PHE A 51 -11.47 10.70 11.60
C PHE A 51 -11.53 11.96 12.45
N TYR A 52 -12.61 12.75 12.33
CA TYR A 52 -12.85 13.88 13.23
C TYR A 52 -13.08 13.46 14.69
N GLN A 53 -13.60 12.26 14.93
CA GLN A 53 -13.75 11.69 16.29
C GLN A 53 -12.41 11.31 16.92
N VAL A 54 -11.41 10.90 16.12
CA VAL A 54 -10.04 10.69 16.61
C VAL A 54 -9.42 12.02 17.04
N GLY A 55 -9.70 13.08 16.29
CA GLY A 55 -9.38 14.45 16.67
C GLY A 55 -9.50 15.41 15.49
N ARG A 56 -9.78 16.68 15.80
CA ARG A 56 -9.98 17.71 14.77
C ARG A 56 -8.78 17.85 13.83
N VAL A 57 -7.57 17.80 14.36
CA VAL A 57 -6.34 17.90 13.55
C VAL A 57 -6.22 16.70 12.60
N ALA A 58 -6.48 15.48 13.08
CA ALA A 58 -6.44 14.28 12.26
C ALA A 58 -7.48 14.32 11.13
N GLY A 59 -8.72 14.73 11.44
CA GLY A 59 -9.77 14.89 10.43
C GLY A 59 -9.42 15.92 9.34
N VAL A 60 -8.84 17.07 9.72
CA VAL A 60 -8.38 18.07 8.75
C VAL A 60 -7.24 17.53 7.89
N LEU A 61 -6.23 16.91 8.49
CA LEU A 61 -5.11 16.34 7.72
C LEU A 61 -5.59 15.23 6.78
N TRP A 62 -6.55 14.43 7.21
CA TRP A 62 -7.18 13.40 6.38
C TRP A 62 -7.89 14.01 5.17
N GLN A 63 -8.74 15.02 5.37
CA GLN A 63 -9.41 15.72 4.27
C GLN A 63 -8.42 16.37 3.32
N TRP A 64 -7.37 17.01 3.83
CA TRP A 64 -6.34 17.63 2.99
C TRP A 64 -5.58 16.61 2.14
N LEU A 65 -5.27 15.45 2.71
CA LEU A 65 -4.65 14.36 1.96
C LEU A 65 -5.56 13.92 0.80
N TRP A 66 -6.85 13.73 1.03
CA TRP A 66 -7.74 13.20 -0.01
C TRP A 66 -8.28 14.25 -0.99
N ALA A 67 -8.33 15.52 -0.58
CA ALA A 67 -8.66 16.63 -1.48
C ALA A 67 -7.71 16.69 -2.68
N GLY A 68 -6.42 16.39 -2.48
CA GLY A 68 -5.46 16.30 -3.57
C GLY A 68 -5.79 15.17 -4.54
N TYR A 69 -6.25 14.01 -4.06
CA TYR A 69 -6.64 12.89 -4.91
C TYR A 69 -7.89 13.20 -5.73
N GLU A 70 -8.92 13.77 -5.11
CA GLU A 70 -10.18 14.15 -5.78
C GLU A 70 -9.94 15.10 -6.96
N MET A 71 -8.96 16.01 -6.86
CA MET A 71 -8.60 16.92 -7.96
C MET A 71 -8.13 16.20 -9.23
N PHE A 72 -7.56 14.99 -9.11
CA PHE A 72 -7.02 14.24 -10.24
C PHE A 72 -7.89 13.05 -10.66
N VAL A 73 -8.61 12.44 -9.72
CA VAL A 73 -9.44 11.26 -9.95
C VAL A 73 -10.88 11.58 -9.57
N PRO A 74 -11.81 11.68 -10.53
CA PRO A 74 -13.20 11.99 -10.23
C PRO A 74 -13.87 10.84 -9.48
N HIS A 75 -14.63 11.18 -8.42
CA HIS A 75 -15.39 10.26 -7.57
C HIS A 75 -16.25 9.25 -8.34
N ARG A 76 -16.83 9.65 -9.47
CA ARG A 76 -17.63 8.75 -10.32
C ARG A 76 -16.83 8.35 -11.56
N GLY A 77 -16.33 7.13 -11.55
CA GLY A 77 -15.55 6.58 -12.65
C GLY A 77 -14.56 5.54 -12.18
N ILE A 78 -13.28 5.75 -12.50
CA ILE A 78 -12.19 4.80 -12.28
C ILE A 78 -12.03 4.42 -10.80
N SER A 79 -12.30 5.35 -9.86
CA SER A 79 -12.15 5.07 -8.43
C SER A 79 -13.13 4.01 -7.90
N HIS A 80 -14.30 3.85 -8.53
CA HIS A 80 -15.29 2.84 -8.15
C HIS A 80 -15.03 1.45 -8.75
N TRP A 81 -14.05 1.33 -9.65
CA TRP A 81 -13.65 0.03 -10.17
C TRP A 81 -12.80 -0.64 -9.10
N PRO A 82 -13.12 -1.84 -8.62
CA PRO A 82 -12.46 -2.39 -7.42
C PRO A 82 -10.94 -2.38 -7.54
N ILE A 83 -10.38 -3.08 -8.54
CA ILE A 83 -8.91 -3.18 -8.67
C ILE A 83 -8.27 -1.85 -9.14
N ILE A 84 -8.89 -1.18 -10.11
CA ILE A 84 -8.29 0.03 -10.71
C ILE A 84 -8.36 1.21 -9.71
N GLY A 85 -9.46 1.32 -8.97
CA GLY A 85 -9.65 2.26 -7.88
C GLY A 85 -8.62 2.06 -6.79
N THR A 86 -8.44 0.84 -6.28
CA THR A 86 -7.36 0.53 -5.31
C THR A 86 -5.99 0.92 -5.86
N LEU A 87 -5.70 0.57 -7.11
CA LEU A 87 -4.41 0.89 -7.73
C LEU A 87 -4.15 2.40 -7.75
N THR A 88 -5.14 3.21 -8.14
CA THR A 88 -4.99 4.67 -8.16
C THR A 88 -4.78 5.25 -6.76
N ARG A 89 -5.49 4.76 -5.73
CA ARG A 89 -5.31 5.22 -4.34
C ARG A 89 -3.95 4.82 -3.78
N VAL A 90 -3.53 3.58 -3.99
CA VAL A 90 -2.21 3.10 -3.55
C VAL A 90 -1.10 3.88 -4.25
N LEU A 91 -1.22 4.11 -5.56
CA LEU A 91 -0.26 4.92 -6.30
C LEU A 91 -0.21 6.37 -5.77
N TYR A 92 -1.37 6.97 -5.51
CA TYR A 92 -1.45 8.31 -4.93
C TYR A 92 -0.74 8.38 -3.57
N LEU A 93 -1.06 7.47 -2.65
CA LEU A 93 -0.44 7.41 -1.33
C LEU A 93 1.06 7.10 -1.41
N ALA A 94 1.49 6.27 -2.37
CA ALA A 94 2.91 6.02 -2.63
C ALA A 94 3.63 7.30 -3.08
N ILE A 95 3.04 8.07 -3.99
CA ILE A 95 3.60 9.35 -4.41
C ILE A 95 3.70 10.31 -3.21
N MET A 96 2.62 10.46 -2.44
CA MET A 96 2.60 11.34 -1.26
C MET A 96 3.60 10.90 -0.19
N GLY A 97 3.71 9.60 0.08
CA GLY A 97 4.69 9.04 1.01
C GLY A 97 6.13 9.27 0.53
N ARG A 98 6.38 9.19 -0.78
CA ARG A 98 7.69 9.50 -1.37
C ARG A 98 8.04 10.97 -1.22
N LEU A 99 7.08 11.87 -1.46
CA LEU A 99 7.27 13.31 -1.29
C LEU A 99 7.54 13.67 0.17
N ALA A 100 6.77 13.11 1.10
CA ALA A 100 6.98 13.30 2.54
C ALA A 100 8.38 12.85 2.97
N LEU A 101 8.83 11.68 2.50
CA LEU A 101 10.18 11.18 2.79
C LEU A 101 11.27 12.13 2.26
N TRP A 102 11.07 12.70 1.06
CA TRP A 102 12.00 13.66 0.48
C TRP A 102 12.07 14.95 1.30
N VAL A 103 10.93 15.48 1.75
CA VAL A 103 10.85 16.66 2.61
C VAL A 103 11.55 16.41 3.95
N VAL A 104 11.25 15.30 4.63
CA VAL A 104 11.87 14.95 5.91
C VAL A 104 13.38 14.78 5.78
N ALA A 105 13.84 14.12 4.70
CA ALA A 105 15.27 13.96 4.43
C ALA A 105 15.96 15.32 4.20
N GLY A 106 15.33 16.23 3.46
CA GLY A 106 15.82 17.60 3.26
C GLY A 106 15.94 18.37 4.58
N MET A 107 14.88 18.38 5.38
CA MET A 107 14.86 19.04 6.70
C MET A 107 15.92 18.47 7.65
N ALA A 108 16.13 17.14 7.64
CA ALA A 108 17.18 16.51 8.43
C ALA A 108 18.59 16.91 7.97
N GLY A 109 18.80 17.03 6.65
CA GLY A 109 20.04 17.55 6.08
C GLY A 109 20.32 19.00 6.48
N ASP A 110 19.32 19.87 6.36
CA ASP A 110 19.41 21.28 6.76
C ASP A 110 19.71 21.43 8.26
N LEU A 111 18.97 20.71 9.11
CA LEU A 111 19.23 20.68 10.55
C LEU A 111 20.65 20.23 10.85
N CYS A 112 21.13 19.20 10.14
CA CYS A 112 22.47 18.70 10.36
C CYS A 112 23.54 19.72 10.01
N SER A 113 23.35 20.43 8.89
CA SER A 113 24.21 21.54 8.46
C SER A 113 24.27 22.65 9.52
N LEU A 114 23.13 22.99 10.14
CA LEU A 114 23.05 24.01 11.18
C LEU A 114 23.71 23.56 12.50
N THR A 115 23.66 22.28 12.84
CA THR A 115 24.25 21.75 14.08
C THR A 115 25.71 21.31 13.93
N GLY A 116 26.28 21.43 12.73
CA GLY A 116 27.65 20.99 12.46
C GLY A 116 27.86 19.48 12.60
N CYS A 117 26.81 18.67 12.39
CA CYS A 117 27.04 17.23 12.33
C CYS A 117 27.69 16.84 11.02
N GLU A 118 28.59 15.87 11.10
CA GLU A 118 29.08 15.18 9.93
C GLU A 118 27.94 14.29 9.45
N VAL A 119 27.25 14.70 8.38
CA VAL A 119 26.42 13.75 7.63
C VAL A 119 27.44 12.74 7.06
N PRO A 120 27.50 11.49 7.56
CA PRO A 120 28.31 10.50 6.88
C PRO A 120 27.82 10.51 5.44
N PRO A 121 28.71 10.51 4.42
CA PRO A 121 28.27 10.47 3.04
C PRO A 121 27.39 9.24 2.91
N THR A 122 26.08 9.42 2.98
CA THR A 122 25.10 8.38 2.79
C THR A 122 25.21 8.09 1.32
N THR A 123 26.10 7.14 1.04
CA THR A 123 26.42 6.63 -0.28
C THR A 123 25.10 6.30 -0.96
N LEU A 124 25.08 6.38 -2.30
CA LEU A 124 23.93 5.94 -3.10
C LEU A 124 23.32 4.60 -2.61
N GLY A 125 24.11 3.74 -1.94
CA GLY A 125 23.65 2.52 -1.27
C GLY A 125 22.55 2.73 -0.22
N ALA A 126 22.66 3.69 0.70
CA ALA A 126 21.63 3.91 1.72
C ALA A 126 20.31 4.42 1.12
N MET A 127 20.40 5.32 0.12
CA MET A 127 19.21 5.78 -0.62
C MET A 127 18.57 4.64 -1.44
N TRP A 128 19.40 3.73 -1.98
CA TRP A 128 18.94 2.55 -2.69
C TRP A 128 18.22 1.57 -1.76
N GLU A 129 18.75 1.30 -0.57
CA GLU A 129 18.10 0.42 0.41
C GLU A 129 16.76 0.98 0.88
N ILE A 130 16.70 2.28 1.19
CA ILE A 130 15.44 2.97 1.53
C ILE A 130 14.45 2.86 0.37
N LEU A 131 14.91 3.02 -0.87
CA LEU A 131 14.09 2.90 -2.05
C LEU A 131 13.57 1.46 -2.23
N VAL A 132 14.41 0.44 -2.08
CA VAL A 132 14.00 -0.96 -2.18
C VAL A 132 12.97 -1.32 -1.10
N ILE A 133 13.21 -0.93 0.15
CA ILE A 133 12.26 -1.15 1.26
C ILE A 133 10.94 -0.44 0.97
N PHE A 134 10.99 0.80 0.48
CA PHE A 134 9.81 1.56 0.10
C PHE A 134 8.97 0.86 -0.96
N HIS A 135 9.59 0.38 -2.04
CA HIS A 135 8.86 -0.32 -3.11
C HIS A 135 8.25 -1.64 -2.63
N ARG A 136 9.00 -2.42 -1.84
CA ARG A 136 8.49 -3.68 -1.25
C ARG A 136 7.32 -3.43 -0.31
N PHE A 137 7.40 -2.39 0.51
CA PHE A 137 6.30 -1.97 1.38
C PHE A 137 5.06 -1.59 0.58
N TRP A 138 5.16 -0.71 -0.41
CA TRP A 138 4.00 -0.29 -1.21
C TRP A 138 3.41 -1.41 -2.06
N PHE A 139 4.25 -2.35 -2.53
CA PHE A 139 3.76 -3.55 -3.18
C PHE A 139 2.95 -4.43 -2.20
N GLY A 140 3.42 -4.58 -0.96
CA GLY A 140 2.66 -5.21 0.13
C GLY A 140 1.32 -4.50 0.38
N VAL A 141 1.32 -3.17 0.49
CA VAL A 141 0.10 -2.36 0.67
C VAL A 141 -0.90 -2.63 -0.44
N PHE A 142 -0.44 -2.62 -1.70
CA PHE A 142 -1.29 -2.94 -2.85
C PHE A 142 -1.91 -4.33 -2.74
N VAL A 143 -1.09 -5.36 -2.49
CA VAL A 143 -1.58 -6.75 -2.42
C VAL A 143 -2.57 -6.93 -1.28
N GLY A 144 -2.28 -6.40 -0.08
CA GLY A 144 -3.15 -6.51 1.09
C GLY A 144 -4.51 -5.84 0.85
N TRP A 145 -4.49 -4.64 0.30
CA TRP A 145 -5.72 -3.89 0.00
C TRP A 145 -6.51 -4.53 -1.14
N ALA A 146 -5.88 -4.83 -2.27
CA ALA A 146 -6.55 -5.49 -3.39
C ALA A 146 -7.17 -6.84 -2.98
N THR A 147 -6.51 -7.60 -2.09
CA THR A 147 -7.09 -8.85 -1.55
C THR A 147 -8.34 -8.58 -0.73
N GLN A 148 -8.36 -7.52 0.08
CA GLN A 148 -9.55 -7.15 0.86
C GLN A 148 -10.69 -6.69 -0.05
N ASP A 149 -10.43 -5.86 -1.06
CA ASP A 149 -11.45 -5.44 -2.05
C ASP A 149 -12.00 -6.64 -2.83
N LEU A 150 -11.14 -7.56 -3.28
CA LEU A 150 -11.56 -8.80 -3.91
C LEU A 150 -12.40 -9.68 -2.97
N GLY A 151 -12.03 -9.73 -1.69
CA GLY A 151 -12.80 -10.40 -0.65
C GLY A 151 -14.21 -9.85 -0.54
N HIS A 152 -14.35 -8.52 -0.45
CA HIS A 152 -15.68 -7.88 -0.42
C HIS A 152 -16.49 -8.21 -1.67
N ILE A 153 -15.92 -8.06 -2.87
CA ILE A 153 -16.62 -8.42 -4.11
C ILE A 153 -17.10 -9.87 -4.04
N LEU A 154 -16.23 -10.81 -3.63
CA LEU A 154 -16.53 -12.22 -3.59
C LEU A 154 -17.65 -12.53 -2.58
N PHE A 155 -17.60 -11.96 -1.37
CA PHE A 155 -18.56 -12.23 -0.31
C PHE A 155 -19.88 -11.46 -0.47
N ASP A 156 -19.89 -10.39 -1.24
CA ASP A 156 -21.10 -9.64 -1.60
C ASP A 156 -21.85 -10.27 -2.81
N LEU A 157 -21.27 -11.29 -3.46
CA LEU A 157 -21.95 -12.02 -4.53
C LEU A 157 -23.16 -12.81 -3.99
N PRO A 158 -24.26 -12.92 -4.77
CA PRO A 158 -25.32 -13.86 -4.47
C PRO A 158 -24.76 -15.28 -4.30
N PRO A 159 -25.29 -16.10 -3.37
CA PRO A 159 -24.76 -17.44 -3.08
C PRO A 159 -24.58 -18.32 -4.32
N LEU A 160 -25.45 -18.16 -5.32
CA LEU A 160 -25.39 -18.90 -6.59
C LEU A 160 -24.21 -18.48 -7.48
N MET A 161 -23.90 -17.18 -7.54
CA MET A 161 -22.72 -16.69 -8.26
C MET A 161 -21.43 -17.07 -7.53
N LEU A 162 -21.45 -17.02 -6.20
CA LEU A 162 -20.32 -17.46 -5.38
C LEU A 162 -19.99 -18.95 -5.61
N ALA A 163 -21.01 -19.81 -5.60
CA ALA A 163 -20.85 -21.23 -5.91
C ALA A 163 -20.30 -21.46 -7.33
N ALA A 164 -20.73 -20.66 -8.32
CA ALA A 164 -20.19 -20.73 -9.68
C ALA A 164 -18.72 -20.32 -9.76
N VAL A 165 -18.31 -19.26 -9.05
CA VAL A 165 -16.90 -18.83 -8.98
C VAL A 165 -16.03 -19.91 -8.34
N PHE A 166 -16.44 -20.47 -7.19
CA PHE A 166 -15.70 -21.55 -6.56
C PHE A 166 -15.65 -22.82 -7.43
N GLY A 167 -16.76 -23.16 -8.09
CA GLY A 167 -16.81 -24.26 -9.05
C GLY A 167 -15.83 -24.07 -10.20
N LEU A 168 -15.78 -22.87 -10.78
CA LEU A 168 -14.83 -22.52 -11.85
C LEU A 168 -13.38 -22.60 -11.37
N VAL A 169 -13.07 -22.02 -10.20
CA VAL A 169 -11.71 -22.08 -9.62
C VAL A 169 -11.30 -23.52 -9.36
N ALA A 170 -12.19 -24.35 -8.80
CA ALA A 170 -11.91 -25.77 -8.58
C ALA A 170 -11.63 -26.51 -9.89
N VAL A 171 -12.42 -26.25 -10.94
CA VAL A 171 -12.19 -26.82 -12.28
C VAL A 171 -10.83 -26.39 -12.84
N LEU A 172 -10.50 -25.10 -12.76
CA LEU A 172 -9.22 -24.57 -13.25
C LEU A 172 -8.02 -25.16 -12.50
N VAL A 173 -8.12 -25.31 -11.18
CA VAL A 173 -7.10 -25.98 -10.36
C VAL A 173 -6.97 -27.44 -10.79
N VAL A 174 -8.07 -28.15 -11.01
CA VAL A 174 -8.02 -29.54 -11.47
C VAL A 174 -7.36 -29.63 -12.85
N VAL A 175 -7.76 -28.81 -13.83
CA VAL A 175 -7.17 -28.83 -15.17
C VAL A 175 -5.68 -28.51 -15.13
N PHE A 176 -5.28 -27.46 -14.40
CA PHE A 176 -3.90 -26.99 -14.39
C PHE A 176 -2.94 -27.92 -13.65
N PHE A 177 -3.37 -28.53 -12.54
CA PHE A 177 -2.51 -29.42 -11.74
C PHE A 177 -2.56 -30.89 -12.18
N PHE A 178 -3.65 -31.33 -12.82
CA PHE A 178 -3.84 -32.73 -13.21
C PHE A 178 -3.74 -33.01 -14.71
N ASN A 179 -3.48 -32.00 -15.55
CA ASN A 179 -3.28 -32.13 -17.02
C ASN A 179 -4.31 -33.05 -17.69
N ILE A 180 -5.60 -32.79 -17.41
CA ILE A 180 -6.73 -33.45 -18.09
C ILE A 180 -7.07 -32.67 -19.36
#